data_AF-A0A1X6WN41-F1
#
_entry.id   AF-A0A1X6WN41-F1
#
_cell.length_a   1.000
_cell.length_b   1.000
_cell.length_c   1.000
_cell.angle_alpha   90.00
_cell.angle_beta   90.00
_cell.angle_gamma   90.00
#
_symmetry.space_group_name_H-M   'P 1'
#
loop_
_entity.id
_entity.type
_entity.pdbx_description
1 polymer ?
#
loop_
_entity_poly.entity_id
_entity_poly.type
_entity_poly.pdbx_seq_one_letter_code
_entity_poly.pdbx_strand_id
1 'polypeptide(L)' 'MDFIKQYKFEVVGLVAGLIILIIGLVSGTELVLFKMDGFYFFMIGILLIIASAGSIISKRKEEKKANS' A
#
# COMPACT_ATOMS: atom_id res chain seq x y z
N MET A 1 7.50 19.31 4.75
CA MET A 1 8.55 18.66 3.91
C MET A 1 9.28 17.56 4.68
N ASP A 2 9.29 17.58 6.01
CA ASP A 2 9.90 16.53 6.87
C ASP A 2 9.16 15.19 6.89
N PHE A 3 7.82 15.20 6.85
CA PHE A 3 7.02 13.97 6.83
C PHE A 3 7.34 13.08 5.63
N ILE A 4 7.45 13.67 4.43
CA ILE A 4 7.85 12.94 3.23
C ILE A 4 9.26 12.39 3.40
N LYS A 5 10.21 13.13 4.00
CA LYS A 5 11.59 12.64 4.24
C LYS A 5 11.65 11.47 5.22
N GLN A 6 10.81 11.47 6.25
CA GLN A 6 10.78 10.46 7.29
C GLN A 6 10.07 9.17 6.86
N TYR A 7 9.09 9.28 5.97
CA TYR A 7 8.26 8.16 5.49
C TYR A 7 8.40 7.90 3.98
N LYS A 8 9.53 8.26 3.36
CA LYS A 8 9.73 8.17 1.90
C LYS A 8 9.39 6.78 1.36
N PHE A 9 9.86 5.73 2.02
CA PHE A 9 9.67 4.35 1.59
C PHE A 9 8.22 3.89 1.75
N GLU A 10 7.57 4.27 2.84
CA GLU A 10 6.16 3.94 3.09
C GLU A 10 5.22 4.67 2.14
N VAL A 11 5.51 5.93 1.81
CA VAL A 11 4.73 6.70 0.84
C VAL A 11 4.88 6.09 -0.56
N VAL A 12 6.09 5.69 -0.95
CA VAL A 12 6.33 4.97 -2.21
C VAL A 12 5.59 3.62 -2.22
N GLY A 13 5.63 2.88 -1.11
CA GLY A 13 4.89 1.62 -0.96
C GLY A 13 3.37 1.79 -1.06
N LEU A 14 2.83 2.86 -0.48
CA LEU A 14 1.42 3.24 -0.59
C LEU A 14 1.04 3.55 -2.04
N VAL A 15 1.83 4.37 -2.74
CA VAL A 15 1.58 4.73 -4.14
C VAL A 15 1.68 3.49 -5.05
N ALA A 16 2.71 2.66 -4.88
CA ALA A 16 2.87 1.42 -5.62
C ALA A 16 1.72 0.44 -5.37
N GLY A 17 1.30 0.27 -4.11
CA GLY A 17 0.15 -0.54 -3.75
C GLY A 17 -1.14 -0.04 -4.39
N LEU A 18 -1.34 1.29 -4.45
CA LEU A 18 -2.49 1.91 -5.11
C LEU A 18 -2.52 1.66 -6.62
N ILE A 19 -1.37 1.77 -7.28
CA ILE A 19 -1.23 1.47 -8.71
C ILE A 19 -1.56 0.00 -8.99
N ILE A 20 -1.00 -0.92 -8.21
CA ILE A 20 -1.25 -2.37 -8.34
C ILE A 20 -2.73 -2.70 -8.10
N LEU A 21 -3.36 -2.03 -7.13
CA LEU A 21 -4.79 -2.20 -6.83
C LEU A 21 -5.66 -1.73 -8.00
N ILE A 22 -5.36 -0.58 -8.60
CA ILE A 22 -6.05 -0.08 -9.80
C ILE A 22 -5.87 -1.06 -10.97
N ILE A 23 -4.65 -1.56 -11.20
CA ILE A 23 -4.38 -2.56 -12.23
C ILE A 23 -5.23 -3.81 -12.00
N GLY A 24 -5.22 -4.37 -10.78
CA GLY A 24 -6.03 -5.54 -10.44
C GLY A 24 -7.53 -5.30 -10.64
N LEU A 25 -8.03 -4.11 -10.32
CA LEU A 25 -9.43 -3.74 -10.47
C LEU A 25 -9.83 -3.61 -11.95
N VAL A 26 -8.99 -2.95 -12.77
CA VAL A 26 -9.21 -2.78 -14.22
C VAL A 26 -9.09 -4.11 -14.97
N SER A 27 -8.13 -4.97 -14.59
CA SER A 27 -8.01 -6.32 -15.15
C SER A 27 -9.13 -7.25 -14.69
N GLY A 28 -9.71 -7.02 -13.51
CA GLY A 28 -10.85 -7.77 -13.00
C GLY A 28 -12.19 -7.38 -13.63
N THR A 29 -12.32 -6.17 -14.19
CA THR A 29 -13.53 -5.70 -14.89
C THR A 29 -13.59 -6.12 -16.36
N GLU A 30 -12.55 -6.76 -16.92
CA GLU A 30 -12.62 -7.49 -18.19
C GLU A 30 -13.56 -8.71 -18.03
N LEU A 31 -14.86 -8.46 -18.21
CA LEU A 31 -16.04 -9.30 -17.93
C LEU A 31 -16.11 -10.70 -18.57
N VAL A 32 -15.03 -11.24 -19.17
CA VAL A 32 -15.12 -12.47 -19.99
C VAL A 32 -14.41 -13.68 -19.38
N LEU A 33 -13.44 -13.51 -18.48
CA LEU A 33 -12.94 -14.60 -17.64
C LEU A 33 -12.43 -13.98 -16.35
N PHE A 34 -12.81 -14.51 -15.20
CA PHE A 34 -12.09 -14.29 -13.94
C PHE A 34 -10.63 -14.72 -14.15
N LYS A 35 -9.78 -13.84 -14.67
CA LYS A 35 -8.34 -14.01 -14.67
C LYS A 35 -7.94 -13.94 -13.20
N MET A 36 -7.68 -15.08 -12.58
CA MET A 36 -7.23 -15.17 -11.18
C MET A 36 -6.09 -14.19 -10.89
N ASP A 37 -5.26 -13.90 -11.91
CA ASP A 37 -4.20 -12.91 -11.89
C ASP A 37 -4.68 -11.50 -11.46
N GLY A 38 -5.80 -11.00 -12.00
CA GLY A 38 -6.34 -9.68 -11.62
C GLY A 38 -6.76 -9.62 -10.16
N PHE A 39 -7.33 -10.70 -9.65
CA PHE A 39 -7.67 -10.84 -8.23
C PHE A 39 -6.42 -10.91 -7.34
N TYR A 40 -5.37 -11.62 -7.77
CA TYR A 40 -4.10 -11.65 -7.04
C TYR A 40 -3.43 -10.28 -7.00
N PHE A 41 -3.41 -9.54 -8.11
CA PHE A 41 -2.90 -8.16 -8.12
C PHE A 41 -3.69 -7.26 -7.18
N PHE A 42 -5.02 -7.36 -7.18
CA PHE A 42 -5.87 -6.62 -6.26
C PHE A 42 -5.53 -6.94 -4.78
N MET A 43 -5.42 -8.21 -4.43
CA MET A 43 -5.06 -8.64 -3.07
C MET A 43 -3.66 -8.21 -2.65
N ILE A 44 -2.67 -8.30 -3.55
CA ILE A 44 -1.30 -7.84 -3.30
C ILE A 44 -1.28 -6.32 -3.08
N GLY A 45 -2.04 -5.56 -3.88
CA GLY A 45 -2.17 -4.11 -3.73
C GLY A 45 -2.71 -3.71 -2.35
N ILE A 46 -3.75 -4.41 -1.87
CA ILE A 46 -4.32 -4.20 -0.52
C ILE A 46 -3.28 -4.50 0.56
N LEU A 47 -2.59 -5.64 0.48
CA LEU A 47 -1.59 -6.04 1.47
C LEU A 47 -0.43 -5.04 1.56
N LEU A 48 0.04 -4.53 0.41
CA LEU A 48 1.08 -3.50 0.33
C LEU A 48 0.66 -2.19 1.01
N ILE A 49 -0.59 -1.76 0.80
CA ILE A 49 -1.16 -0.57 1.43
C ILE A 49 -1.23 -0.75 2.95
N ILE A 50 -1.72 -1.91 3.42
CA ILE A 50 -1.84 -2.20 4.86
C ILE A 50 -0.45 -2.22 5.51
N ALA A 51 0.52 -2.89 4.90
CA ALA A 51 1.89 -2.95 5.42
C ALA A 51 2.55 -1.57 5.49
N SER A 52 2.39 -0.76 4.44
CA SER A 52 2.95 0.60 4.38
C SER A 52 2.29 1.53 5.40
N ALA A 53 0.97 1.50 5.52
CA ALA A 53 0.23 2.27 6.51
C ALA A 53 0.56 1.82 7.94
N GLY A 54 0.65 0.51 8.18
CA GLY A 54 1.05 -0.06 9.46
C GLY A 54 2.46 0.36 9.89
N SER A 55 3.42 0.40 8.95
CA SER A 55 4.77 0.91 9.21
C SER A 55 4.77 2.38 9.66
N ILE A 56 4.00 3.25 8.99
CA ILE A 56 3.87 4.67 9.37
C ILE A 56 3.32 4.79 10.80
N ILE A 57 2.29 4.03 11.14
CA ILE A 57 1.68 4.04 12.47
C ILE A 57 2.68 3.54 13.53
N SER A 58 3.44 2.49 13.22
CA SER A 58 4.45 1.93 14.14
C SER A 58 5.56 2.94 14.43
N LYS A 59 6.13 3.55 13.38
CA LYS A 59 7.16 4.58 13.52
C LYS A 59 6.67 5.80 14.31
N ARG A 60 5.45 6.28 14.02
CA ARG A 60 4.79 7.34 14.82
C ARG A 60 4.66 6.97 16.30
N LYS A 61 4.40 5.70 16.62
CA LYS A 61 4.25 5.21 18.01
C LYS A 61 5.61 5.14 18.71
N GLU A 62 6.66 4.73 18.01
CA GLU A 62 8.03 4.69 18.54
C GLU A 62 8.58 6.09 18.82
N GLU A 63 8.36 7.05 17.91
CA GLU A 63 8.74 8.45 18.11
C GLU A 63 8.06 9.07 19.34
N LYS A 64 6.78 8.74 19.58
CA LYS A 64 6.07 9.18 20.79
C LYS A 64 6.62 8.56 22.07
N LYS A 65 7.11 7.32 22.01
CA LYS A 65 7.74 6.65 23.17
C LYS A 65 9.15 7.16 23.44
N ALA A 66 9.90 7.55 22.42
CA ALA A 66 11.27 8.05 22.56
C ALA A 66 11.34 9.50 23.06
N ASN A 67 10.28 10.29 22.85
CA ASN A 67 10.18 11.68 23.30
C ASN A 67 9.43 11.87 24.64
N SER A 68 9.13 10.78 25.37
CA SER A 68 8.46 10.80 26.67
C SER A 68 9.33 10.15 27.74
#